data_AF-J0WVK4-F1
#
_entry.id   AF-J0WVK4-F1
#
_cell.length_a   1.000
_cell.length_b   1.000
_cell.length_c   1.000
_cell.angle_alpha   90.00
_cell.angle_beta   90.00
_cell.angle_gamma   90.00
#
_symmetry.space_group_name_H-M   'P 1'
#
loop_
_entity.id
_entity.type
_entity.pdbx_description
1 polymer ?
#
loop_
_entity_poly.entity_id
_entity_poly.type
_entity_poly.pdbx_seq_one_letter_code
_entity_poly.pdbx_strand_id
1 'polypeptide(L)'
;MSRVSGDGFSVNTDSLRDDATKWTQQAFALAQGRQAVQNSCGLRVSGGNEILTAALELVHQYVQFCSDGEGEFFSTGESLLQAANEYEDTESEIFKKE
;
A
#
# COMPACT_ATOMS: atom_id res chain seq x y z
N MET A 1 13.86 20.92 20.42
CA MET A 1 13.22 19.59 20.35
C MET A 1 14.35 18.56 20.39
N SER A 2 14.67 18.04 21.59
CA SER A 2 15.81 17.13 21.76
C SER A 2 15.31 15.69 21.74
N ARG A 3 15.76 14.99 20.70
CA ARG A 3 15.95 13.55 20.51
C ARG A 3 15.49 12.63 21.65
N VAL A 4 14.56 11.77 21.27
CA VAL A 4 14.08 10.56 21.94
C VAL A 4 15.24 9.81 22.60
N SER A 5 15.15 9.62 23.92
CA SER A 5 16.16 8.92 24.73
C SER A 5 16.17 7.43 24.39
N GLY A 6 17.31 6.95 23.89
CA GLY A 6 17.50 5.59 23.36
C GLY A 6 17.65 4.46 24.39
N ASP A 7 16.91 4.48 25.50
CA ASP A 7 16.95 3.44 26.54
C ASP A 7 15.71 2.50 26.52
N GLY A 8 14.86 2.57 25.48
CA GLY A 8 13.70 1.68 25.29
C GLY A 8 13.39 1.40 23.80
N PHE A 9 12.31 0.65 23.51
CA PHE A 9 11.77 0.46 22.15
C PHE A 9 11.32 1.81 21.57
N SER A 10 12.27 2.59 21.05
CA SER A 10 12.01 3.85 20.37
C SER A 10 11.67 3.56 18.92
N VAL A 11 10.46 3.91 18.52
CA VAL A 11 10.01 3.85 17.12
C VAL A 11 10.09 5.25 16.53
N ASN A 12 10.71 5.37 15.37
CA ASN A 12 10.74 6.63 14.63
C ASN A 12 9.41 6.81 13.89
N THR A 13 8.48 7.56 14.48
CA THR A 13 7.13 7.78 13.95
C THR A 13 7.15 8.54 12.61
N ASP A 14 8.16 9.38 12.35
CA ASP A 14 8.35 10.00 11.04
C ASP A 14 8.65 8.95 9.96
N SER A 15 9.43 7.92 10.28
CA SER A 15 9.69 6.81 9.34
C SER A 15 8.42 6.01 9.05
N LEU A 16 7.56 5.79 10.05
CA LEU A 16 6.28 5.13 9.83
C LEU A 16 5.37 5.94 8.90
N ARG A 17 5.33 7.26 9.03
CA ARG A 17 4.55 8.16 8.15
C ARG A 17 5.10 8.21 6.74
N ASP A 18 6.42 8.24 6.59
CA ASP A 18 7.08 8.18 5.28
C ASP A 18 6.76 6.87 4.57
N ASP A 19 6.82 5.75 5.28
CA ASP A 19 6.51 4.45 4.72
C ASP A 19 5.01 4.31 4.40
N ALA A 20 4.13 4.82 5.25
CA ALA A 20 2.70 4.88 4.93
C ALA A 20 2.43 5.64 3.63
N THR A 21 3.08 6.80 3.46
CA THR A 21 2.96 7.61 2.23
C THR A 21 3.42 6.83 1.01
N LYS A 22 4.54 6.11 1.09
CA LYS A 22 5.04 5.26 0.01
C LYS A 22 4.04 4.16 -0.33
N TRP A 23 3.50 3.45 0.66
CA TRP A 23 2.51 2.40 0.40
C TRP A 23 1.25 2.94 -0.30
N THR A 24 0.72 4.09 0.14
CA THR A 24 -0.40 4.74 -0.54
C THR A 24 -0.06 5.15 -1.98
N GLN A 25 1.15 5.66 -2.22
CA GLN A 25 1.60 5.99 -3.59
C GLN A 25 1.70 4.75 -4.48
N GLN A 26 2.22 3.63 -3.95
CA GLN A 26 2.27 2.37 -4.69
C GLN A 26 0.88 1.82 -4.98
N ALA A 27 -0.06 1.90 -4.02
CA ALA A 27 -1.46 1.51 -4.23
C ALA A 27 -2.08 2.30 -5.40
N PHE A 28 -1.87 3.62 -5.41
CA PHE A 28 -2.37 4.48 -6.48
C PHE A 28 -1.74 4.17 -7.84
N ALA A 29 -0.42 3.96 -7.90
CA ALA A 29 0.27 3.58 -9.14
C ALA A 29 -0.25 2.23 -9.69
N LEU A 30 -0.48 1.27 -8.80
CA LEU A 30 -1.04 -0.05 -9.15
C LEU A 30 -2.47 0.06 -9.68
N ALA A 31 -3.30 0.89 -9.04
CA ALA A 31 -4.66 1.19 -9.48
C ALA A 31 -4.69 1.79 -10.90
N GLN A 32 -3.82 2.77 -11.17
CA GLN A 32 -3.70 3.38 -12.50
C GLN A 32 -3.29 2.36 -13.56
N GLY A 33 -2.27 1.54 -13.28
CA GLY A 33 -1.82 0.48 -14.19
C GLY A 33 -2.93 -0.51 -14.50
N ARG A 34 -3.65 -0.97 -13.47
CA ARG A 34 -4.80 -1.87 -13.60
C ARG A 34 -5.91 -1.29 -14.47
N GLN A 35 -6.29 -0.03 -14.24
CA GLN A 35 -7.30 0.66 -15.04
C GLN A 35 -6.87 0.84 -16.50
N ALA A 36 -5.60 1.16 -16.75
CA ALA A 36 -5.07 1.28 -18.11
C ALA A 36 -5.17 -0.04 -18.89
N VAL A 37 -4.91 -1.16 -18.23
CA VAL A 37 -5.07 -2.50 -18.81
C VAL A 37 -6.54 -2.79 -19.10
N GLN A 38 -7.45 -2.59 -18.14
CA GLN A 38 -8.90 -2.83 -18.31
C GLN A 38 -9.53 -1.98 -19.43
N ASN A 39 -9.01 -0.78 -19.65
CA ASN A 39 -9.48 0.12 -20.71
C ASN A 39 -8.94 -0.25 -22.11
N SER A 40 -8.01 -1.19 -22.20
CA SER A 40 -7.44 -1.61 -23.49
C SER A 40 -8.42 -2.49 -24.29
N CYS A 41 -8.58 -2.20 -25.58
CA CYS A 41 -9.48 -2.93 -26.48
C CYS A 41 -9.13 -4.43 -26.65
N GLY A 42 -7.90 -4.82 -26.28
CA GLY A 42 -7.37 -6.19 -26.45
C GLY A 42 -7.93 -7.23 -25.48
N LEU A 43 -8.61 -6.82 -24.39
CA LEU A 43 -9.19 -7.77 -23.42
C LEU A 43 -10.55 -8.35 -23.85
N ARG A 44 -11.16 -7.82 -24.92
CA ARG A 44 -12.50 -8.21 -25.37
C ARG A 44 -12.47 -9.05 -26.65
N VAL A 45 -11.41 -9.82 -26.88
CA VAL A 45 -11.30 -10.63 -28.09
C VAL A 45 -12.19 -11.87 -27.97
N SER A 46 -13.15 -12.01 -28.88
CA SER A 46 -13.90 -13.25 -29.10
C SER A 46 -13.30 -14.01 -30.29
N GLY A 47 -13.04 -15.32 -30.12
CA GLY A 47 -12.56 -16.19 -31.20
C GLY A 47 -11.03 -16.29 -31.37
N GLY A 48 -10.27 -16.22 -30.29
CA GLY A 48 -8.82 -16.46 -30.29
C GLY A 48 -8.41 -17.93 -30.43
N ASN A 49 -7.19 -18.19 -30.91
CA ASN A 49 -6.57 -19.51 -30.76
C ASN A 49 -6.24 -19.80 -29.28
N GLU A 50 -5.95 -21.05 -28.94
CA GLU A 50 -5.71 -21.48 -27.54
C GLU A 50 -4.63 -20.64 -26.83
N ILE A 51 -3.60 -20.22 -27.57
CA ILE A 51 -2.52 -19.37 -27.05
C ILE A 51 -3.05 -18.00 -26.63
N LEU A 52 -3.90 -17.39 -27.47
CA LEU A 52 -4.51 -16.09 -27.16
C LEU A 52 -5.44 -16.19 -25.94
N THR A 53 -6.22 -17.27 -25.83
CA THR A 53 -7.08 -17.51 -24.67
C THR A 53 -6.25 -17.61 -23.38
N ALA A 54 -5.20 -18.44 -23.39
CA ALA A 54 -4.32 -18.59 -22.22
C ALA A 54 -3.63 -17.28 -21.83
N ALA A 55 -3.20 -16.47 -22.82
CA ALA A 55 -2.61 -15.16 -22.57
C ALA A 55 -3.61 -14.20 -21.92
N LEU A 56 -4.87 -14.18 -22.38
CA LEU A 56 -5.91 -13.34 -21.80
C LEU A 56 -6.29 -13.76 -20.38
N GLU A 57 -6.35 -15.06 -20.10
CA GLU A 57 -6.57 -15.59 -18.76
C GLU A 57 -5.46 -15.14 -17.79
N LEU A 58 -4.19 -15.20 -18.21
CA LEU A 58 -3.08 -14.70 -17.42
C LEU A 58 -3.22 -13.20 -17.15
N VAL A 59 -3.56 -12.39 -18.16
CA VAL A 59 -3.76 -10.95 -17.97
C VAL A 59 -4.89 -10.68 -16.97
N HIS A 60 -6.02 -11.39 -17.06
CA HIS A 60 -7.10 -11.27 -16.08
C HIS A 60 -6.64 -11.63 -14.66
N GLN A 61 -5.83 -12.67 -14.52
CA GLN A 61 -5.28 -13.06 -13.21
C GLN A 61 -4.37 -11.97 -12.64
N TYR A 62 -3.48 -11.39 -13.44
CA TYR A 62 -2.65 -10.27 -12.99
C TYR A 62 -3.46 -9.02 -12.65
N VAL A 63 -4.52 -8.72 -13.40
CA VAL A 63 -5.45 -7.63 -13.08
C VAL A 63 -6.10 -7.85 -11.72
N GLN A 64 -6.46 -9.09 -11.39
CA GLN A 64 -6.99 -9.43 -10.07
C GLN A 64 -5.92 -9.24 -8.97
N PHE A 65 -4.70 -9.75 -9.17
CA PHE A 65 -3.59 -9.55 -8.22
C PHE A 65 -3.28 -8.07 -7.99
N CYS A 66 -3.37 -7.23 -9.02
CA CYS A 66 -3.25 -5.78 -8.86
C CYS A 66 -4.37 -5.19 -8.00
N SER A 67 -5.60 -5.70 -8.12
CA SER A 67 -6.73 -5.25 -7.29
C SER A 67 -6.55 -5.66 -5.83
N ASP A 68 -6.12 -6.89 -5.59
CA ASP A 68 -5.91 -7.40 -4.23
C ASP A 68 -4.72 -6.67 -3.55
N GLY A 69 -3.61 -6.51 -4.28
CA GLY A 69 -2.43 -5.79 -3.79
C GLY A 69 -2.66 -4.31 -3.52
N GLU A 70 -3.55 -3.65 -4.28
CA GLU A 70 -3.95 -2.25 -4.03
C GLU A 70 -4.57 -2.11 -2.62
N GLY A 71 -5.45 -3.04 -2.24
CA GLY A 71 -6.08 -3.07 -0.93
C GLY A 71 -5.08 -3.31 0.20
N GLU A 72 -4.17 -4.27 0.02
CA GLU A 72 -3.14 -4.58 1.02
C GLU A 72 -2.16 -3.42 1.24
N PHE A 73 -1.74 -2.72 0.17
CA PHE A 73 -0.90 -1.54 0.29
C PHE A 73 -1.60 -0.39 1.01
N PHE A 74 -2.89 -0.16 0.71
CA PHE A 74 -3.65 0.86 1.42
C PHE A 74 -3.80 0.55 2.91
N SER A 75 -4.21 -0.68 3.23
CA SER A 75 -4.34 -1.18 4.61
C SER A 75 -3.04 -1.07 5.40
N THR A 76 -1.91 -1.44 4.78
CA THR A 76 -0.58 -1.30 5.40
C THR A 76 -0.25 0.16 5.70
N GLY A 77 -0.55 1.07 4.75
CA GLY A 77 -0.36 2.50 4.97
C GLY A 77 -1.19 3.05 6.12
N GLU A 78 -2.47 2.69 6.21
CA GLU A 78 -3.34 3.08 7.32
C GLU A 78 -2.84 2.55 8.67
N SER A 79 -2.41 1.28 8.72
CA SER A 79 -1.86 0.68 9.94
C SER A 79 -0.60 1.37 10.42
N LEU A 80 0.30 1.78 9.51
CA LEU A 80 1.51 2.52 9.86
C LEU A 80 1.21 3.93 10.39
N LEU A 81 0.23 4.63 9.80
CA LEU A 81 -0.22 5.93 10.30
C LEU A 81 -0.84 5.81 11.69
N GLN A 82 -1.67 4.79 11.89
CA GLN A 82 -2.27 4.50 13.20
C GLN A 82 -1.19 4.23 14.23
N ALA A 83 -0.22 3.35 13.93
CA ALA A 83 0.88 3.04 14.83
C ALA A 83 1.71 4.29 15.18
N ALA A 84 2.00 5.16 14.20
CA ALA A 84 2.74 6.40 14.44
C ALA A 84 2.01 7.31 15.45
N ASN A 85 0.69 7.44 15.31
CA ASN A 85 -0.13 8.24 16.22
C ASN A 85 -0.21 7.60 17.61
N GLU A 86 -0.43 6.29 17.69
CA GLU A 86 -0.49 5.56 18.97
C GLU A 86 0.82 5.67 19.77
N TYR A 87 1.98 5.60 19.09
CA TYR A 87 3.28 5.81 19.73
C TYR A 87 3.43 7.21 20.32
N GLU A 88 3.05 8.25 19.57
CA GLU A 88 3.14 9.64 20.04
C GLU A 88 2.13 9.96 21.15
N ASP A 89 0.91 9.44 21.05
CA ASP A 89 -0.11 9.59 22.08
C ASP A 89 0.37 8.95 23.38
N THR A 90 0.88 7.72 23.30
CA THR A 90 1.43 6.98 24.45
C THR A 90 2.66 7.69 25.05
N GLU A 91 3.58 8.17 24.22
CA GLU A 91 4.75 8.92 24.69
C GLU A 91 4.31 10.21 25.40
N SER A 92 3.32 10.91 24.85
CA SER A 92 2.75 12.12 25.45
C SER A 92 2.00 11.82 26.76
N GLU A 93 1.38 10.66 26.91
CA GLU A 93 0.67 10.26 28.14
C GLU A 93 1.67 9.93 29.26
N ILE A 94 2.69 9.14 28.95
CA ILE A 94 3.61 8.58 29.95
C ILE A 94 4.70 9.59 30.35
N PHE A 95 5.18 10.41 29.42
CA PHE A 95 6.37 11.25 29.62
C PHE A 95 6.10 12.76 29.68
N LYS A 96 4.83 13.19 29.79
CA LYS A 96 4.51 14.59 30.11
C LYS A 96 5.15 14.96 31.46
N LYS A 97 6.19 15.80 31.41
CA LYS A 97 6.74 16.51 32.57
C LYS A 97 5.78 17.63 32.97
N GLU A 98 5.41 17.67 34.25
CA GLU A 98 4.82 18.85 34.90
C GLU A 98 5.69 20.11 34.72
#